data_AF-A0A7L8UG86-F1
#
_entry.id   AF-A0A7L8UG86-F1
#
_cell.length_a   1.000
_cell.length_b   1.000
_cell.length_c   1.000
_cell.angle_alpha   90.00
_cell.angle_beta   90.00
_cell.angle_gamma   90.00
#
_symmetry.space_group_name_H-M   'P 1'
#
loop_
_entity.id
_entity.type
_entity.pdbx_description
1 polymer ?
#
loop_
_entity_poly.entity_id
_entity_poly.type
_entity_poly.pdbx_seq_one_letter_code
_entity_poly.pdbx_strand_id
1 'polypeptide(L)'
;MKTYAVKITTIACVFSFSCFAQRAASNTPVIAPIANAHSQSDNKSDNDLVLDYYHVEETINMTFGRRVVKYEVSKLDMVNTYDLGPNNTRTVTPVYRKAKVKPTEIAMLSKAIKDTVSTSIAPVKVAMIAPAQKAKYLTVNRTKTYMQVIDKGYASADMLKKVADQHYFDGEMTAAAKYYAQLLEMSPDSEASYYYRYAQSLKEIGQTEKANEIMVVFENKNMSNKIAKE
;
A
#
# COMPACT_ATOMS: atom_id res chain seq x y z
N MET A 1 -44.98 -0.79 -40.35
CA MET A 1 -44.60 0.15 -39.27
C MET A 1 -45.20 -0.38 -37.97
N LYS A 2 -44.39 -0.81 -37.02
CA LYS A 2 -44.87 -1.35 -35.73
C LYS A 2 -44.63 -0.30 -34.64
N THR A 3 -45.71 0.15 -34.01
CA THR A 3 -45.71 1.12 -32.91
C THR A 3 -45.48 0.39 -31.59
N TYR A 4 -44.43 0.77 -30.86
CA TYR A 4 -44.16 0.27 -29.50
C TYR A 4 -44.61 1.32 -28.49
N ALA A 5 -45.60 0.96 -27.66
CA ALA A 5 -46.06 1.80 -26.56
C ALA A 5 -45.17 1.57 -25.33
N VAL A 6 -44.48 2.62 -24.88
CA VAL A 6 -43.65 2.60 -23.67
C VAL A 6 -44.55 2.84 -22.46
N LYS A 7 -44.65 1.85 -21.56
CA LYS A 7 -45.28 2.02 -20.24
C LYS A 7 -44.20 2.24 -19.19
N ILE A 8 -44.15 3.44 -18.61
CA ILE A 8 -43.27 3.80 -17.49
C ILE A 8 -44.05 3.55 -16.21
N THR A 9 -43.64 2.53 -15.45
CA THR A 9 -44.21 2.21 -14.13
C THR A 9 -43.33 2.84 -13.07
N THR A 10 -43.83 3.88 -12.42
CA THR A 10 -43.14 4.59 -11.34
C THR A 10 -43.32 3.83 -10.02
N ILE A 11 -42.23 3.36 -9.41
CA ILE A 11 -42.25 2.71 -8.09
C ILE A 11 -41.71 3.72 -7.06
N ALA A 12 -42.57 4.20 -6.17
CA ALA A 12 -42.20 5.02 -5.03
C ALA A 12 -41.92 4.13 -3.81
N CYS A 13 -40.65 3.99 -3.43
CA CYS A 13 -40.24 3.32 -2.19
C CYS A 13 -40.17 4.35 -1.05
N VAL A 14 -41.12 4.29 -0.12
CA VAL A 14 -41.08 5.06 1.14
C VAL A 14 -40.40 4.20 2.20
N PHE A 15 -39.11 4.45 2.46
CA PHE A 15 -38.41 3.86 3.61
C PHE A 15 -38.49 4.83 4.80
N SER A 16 -39.27 4.47 5.82
CA SER A 16 -39.28 5.16 7.12
C SER A 16 -38.16 4.62 8.00
N PHE A 17 -37.12 5.42 8.23
CA PHE A 17 -36.12 5.16 9.27
C PHE A 17 -36.69 5.53 10.65
N SER A 18 -37.16 4.54 11.40
CA SER A 18 -37.40 4.69 12.84
C SER A 18 -36.07 4.54 13.60
N CYS A 19 -35.36 5.65 13.80
CA CYS A 19 -34.18 5.72 14.67
C CYS A 19 -34.63 5.73 16.14
N PHE A 20 -34.30 4.66 16.87
CA PHE A 20 -34.44 4.58 18.32
C PHE A 20 -33.21 5.22 18.97
N ALA A 21 -33.26 6.53 19.22
CA ALA A 21 -32.21 7.24 19.96
C ALA A 21 -32.43 7.10 21.46
N GLN A 22 -31.53 6.41 22.16
CA GLN A 22 -31.48 6.44 23.62
C GLN A 22 -31.02 7.82 24.09
N ARG A 23 -31.95 8.55 24.70
CA ARG A 23 -31.78 9.83 25.37
C ARG A 23 -31.19 9.57 26.76
N ALA A 24 -29.93 9.94 26.99
CA ALA A 24 -29.40 10.14 28.34
C ALA A 24 -29.33 11.65 28.61
N ALA A 25 -30.04 12.07 29.65
CA ALA A 25 -30.18 13.46 30.04
C ALA A 25 -28.90 14.00 30.72
N SER A 26 -28.67 15.28 30.45
CA SER A 26 -27.72 16.21 31.04
C SER A 26 -27.78 16.29 32.57
N ASN A 27 -26.64 16.53 33.21
CA ASN A 27 -26.51 17.37 34.40
C ASN A 27 -25.07 17.94 34.49
N THR A 28 -24.93 19.23 34.18
CA THR A 28 -23.92 20.17 34.73
C THR A 28 -24.63 21.03 35.79
N PRO A 29 -23.97 21.68 36.79
CA PRO A 29 -22.69 22.41 36.75
C PRO A 29 -21.74 22.07 37.94
N VAL A 30 -20.47 22.48 38.02
CA VAL A 30 -19.98 23.80 38.49
C VAL A 30 -18.44 23.84 38.31
N ILE A 31 -17.92 25.04 38.01
CA ILE A 31 -16.50 25.40 37.81
C ILE A 31 -15.80 25.64 39.16
N ALA A 32 -14.60 25.08 39.37
CA ALA A 32 -13.55 25.59 40.27
C ALA A 32 -12.17 24.98 39.91
N PRO A 33 -11.03 25.63 40.25
CA PRO A 33 -9.87 25.70 39.37
C PRO A 33 -8.75 24.67 39.62
N ILE A 34 -7.89 24.61 38.60
CA ILE A 34 -6.52 24.07 38.49
C ILE A 34 -5.84 23.74 39.82
N ALA A 35 -5.56 22.45 40.03
CA ALA A 35 -4.44 21.98 40.84
C ALA A 35 -3.86 20.75 40.13
N ASN A 36 -2.57 20.81 39.78
CA ASN A 36 -1.82 19.66 39.27
C ASN A 36 -1.80 18.57 40.35
N ALA A 37 -2.65 17.56 40.21
CA ALA A 37 -2.56 16.35 41.00
C ALA A 37 -1.35 15.55 40.52
N HIS A 38 -0.25 15.64 41.27
CA HIS A 38 0.88 14.74 41.14
C HIS A 38 0.41 13.33 41.56
N SER A 39 0.06 12.51 40.57
CA SER A 39 -0.21 11.10 40.79
C SER A 39 1.11 10.37 40.99
N GLN A 40 1.52 10.20 42.25
CA GLN A 40 2.45 9.14 42.60
C GLN A 40 1.74 7.81 42.41
N SER A 41 2.31 6.92 41.60
CA SER A 41 1.95 5.50 41.64
C SER A 41 3.13 4.72 42.19
N ASP A 42 3.06 4.40 43.47
CA ASP A 42 3.86 3.35 44.08
C ASP A 42 3.40 1.96 43.60
N ASN A 43 4.41 1.14 43.31
CA ASN A 43 4.50 -0.31 43.44
C ASN A 43 3.66 -1.27 42.57
N LYS A 44 4.42 -1.90 41.66
CA LYS A 44 4.57 -3.36 41.51
C LYS A 44 3.39 -4.15 40.94
N SER A 45 3.46 -4.39 39.62
CA SER A 45 3.03 -5.66 39.04
C SER A 45 4.23 -6.30 38.34
N ASP A 46 4.38 -7.60 38.54
CA ASP A 46 5.50 -8.45 38.16
C ASP A 46 5.58 -8.65 36.64
N ASN A 47 6.02 -7.63 35.91
CA ASN A 47 6.36 -7.76 34.49
C ASN A 47 7.50 -6.78 34.17
N ASP A 48 8.65 -7.32 33.80
CA ASP A 48 9.87 -6.62 33.36
C ASP A 48 9.66 -5.90 31.99
N LEU A 49 8.61 -5.08 31.92
CA LEU A 49 8.16 -4.35 30.74
C LEU A 49 8.67 -2.92 30.86
N VAL A 50 9.58 -2.57 29.96
CA VAL A 50 10.11 -1.22 29.81
C VAL A 50 9.20 -0.45 28.84
N LEU A 51 9.00 0.84 29.10
CA LEU A 51 8.34 1.75 28.17
C LEU A 51 9.11 1.77 26.84
N ASP A 52 8.45 1.36 25.74
CA ASP A 52 9.06 1.29 24.40
C ASP A 52 8.81 2.61 23.64
N TYR A 53 7.55 3.03 23.54
CA TYR A 53 7.12 4.27 22.90
C TYR A 53 5.68 4.65 23.30
N TYR A 54 5.25 5.86 22.91
CA TYR A 54 3.89 6.36 23.06
C TYR A 54 3.18 6.39 21.71
N HIS A 55 1.93 5.92 21.67
CA HIS A 55 1.03 6.14 20.55
C HIS A 55 0.27 7.44 20.78
N VAL A 56 0.36 8.36 19.83
CA VAL A 56 -0.36 9.64 19.90
C VAL A 56 -1.41 9.68 18.82
N GLU A 57 -2.65 9.95 19.23
CA GLU A 57 -3.78 10.20 18.34
C GLU A 57 -4.26 11.64 18.50
N GLU A 58 -4.13 12.43 17.43
CA GLU A 58 -4.67 13.79 17.36
C GLU A 58 -5.97 13.77 16.56
N THR A 59 -7.07 14.12 17.21
CA THR A 59 -8.40 14.19 16.60
C THR A 59 -8.85 15.63 16.47
N ILE A 60 -9.06 16.06 15.23
CA ILE A 60 -9.57 17.38 14.87
C ILE A 60 -11.02 17.22 14.38
N ASN A 61 -11.96 17.73 15.16
CA ASN A 61 -13.38 17.77 14.84
C ASN A 61 -13.66 18.91 13.87
N MET A 62 -14.30 18.60 12.76
CA MET A 62 -14.67 19.56 11.71
C MET A 62 -16.18 19.76 11.69
N THR A 63 -16.66 20.75 10.93
CA THR A 63 -18.11 20.98 10.72
C THR A 63 -18.81 19.75 10.13
N PHE A 64 -18.08 18.96 9.34
CA PHE A 64 -18.54 17.67 8.85
C PHE A 64 -17.43 16.62 9.02
N GLY A 65 -17.65 15.70 9.96
CA GLY A 65 -16.72 14.61 10.25
C GLY A 65 -15.52 14.99 11.13
N ARG A 66 -14.52 14.12 11.15
CA ARG A 66 -13.30 14.26 11.96
C ARG A 66 -12.06 13.82 11.18
N ARG A 67 -10.93 14.48 11.44
CA ARG A 67 -9.60 14.05 10.96
C ARG A 67 -8.83 13.47 12.14
N VAL A 68 -8.23 12.30 11.95
CA VAL A 68 -7.42 11.61 12.98
C VAL A 68 -6.01 11.39 12.43
N VAL A 69 -5.01 11.89 13.14
CA VAL A 69 -3.57 11.72 12.82
C VAL A 69 -2.95 10.86 13.91
N LYS A 70 -2.21 9.81 13.52
CA LYS A 70 -1.58 8.87 14.44
C LYS A 70 -0.08 8.81 14.23
N TYR A 71 0.70 8.89 15.31
CA TYR A 71 2.16 8.81 15.26
C TYR A 71 2.74 8.16 16.50
N GLU A 72 3.97 7.65 16.38
CA GLU A 72 4.70 6.96 17.45
C GLU A 72 5.86 7.83 17.94
N VAL A 73 6.04 7.89 19.26
CA VAL A 73 7.04 8.76 19.88
C VAL A 73 7.79 8.03 20.98
N SER A 74 9.13 8.04 20.95
CA SER A 74 9.95 7.35 21.95
C SER A 74 9.93 8.00 23.34
N LYS A 75 9.77 9.33 23.40
CA LYS A 75 9.73 10.11 24.65
C LYS A 75 8.50 11.02 24.67
N LEU A 76 7.94 11.27 25.85
CA LEU A 76 6.75 12.11 25.98
C LEU A 76 7.00 13.56 25.55
N ASP A 77 8.20 14.09 25.79
CA ASP A 77 8.57 15.47 25.46
C ASP A 77 8.61 15.77 23.95
N MET A 78 8.64 14.72 23.12
CA MET A 78 8.59 14.85 21.66
C MET A 78 7.15 14.92 21.14
N VAL A 79 6.15 14.75 22.01
CA VAL A 79 4.75 14.98 21.64
C VAL A 79 4.53 16.49 21.54
N ASN A 80 4.08 16.91 20.38
CA ASN A 80 3.76 18.30 20.12
C ASN A 80 2.74 18.81 21.14
N THR A 81 2.95 20.01 21.71
CA THR A 81 2.08 20.61 22.74
C THR A 81 1.29 21.81 22.25
N TYR A 82 1.31 22.09 20.95
CA TYR A 82 0.51 23.18 20.38
C TYR A 82 -0.98 22.97 20.65
N ASP A 83 -1.68 24.08 20.83
CA ASP A 83 -3.13 24.11 21.02
C ASP A 83 -3.83 23.60 19.76
N LEU A 84 -4.63 22.55 19.91
CA LEU A 84 -5.41 21.98 18.82
C LEU A 84 -6.67 22.79 18.53
N GLY A 85 -7.02 23.75 19.38
CA GLY A 85 -8.25 24.53 19.26
C GLY A 85 -9.46 23.86 19.91
N PRO A 86 -10.60 24.56 19.96
CA PRO A 86 -11.78 24.12 20.69
C PRO A 86 -12.38 22.83 20.10
N ASN A 87 -12.84 21.95 20.98
CA ASN A 87 -13.42 20.63 20.65
C ASN A 87 -12.44 19.63 19.99
N ASN A 88 -11.13 19.86 20.00
CA ASN A 88 -10.13 18.91 19.50
C ASN A 88 -9.43 18.20 20.65
N THR A 89 -8.88 17.00 20.41
CA THR A 89 -8.30 16.17 21.48
C THR A 89 -7.03 15.47 21.03
N ARG A 90 -6.04 15.42 21.95
CA ARG A 90 -4.81 14.64 21.82
C ARG A 90 -4.83 13.55 22.88
N THR A 91 -4.76 12.28 22.46
CA THR A 91 -4.67 11.14 23.37
C THR A 91 -3.31 10.50 23.23
N VAL A 92 -2.60 10.33 24.34
CA VAL A 92 -1.26 9.73 24.40
C VAL A 92 -1.34 8.43 25.20
N THR A 93 -1.05 7.30 24.56
CA THR A 93 -1.12 5.98 25.18
C THR A 93 0.29 5.37 25.25
N PRO A 94 0.83 5.08 26.46
CA PRO A 94 2.12 4.42 26.58
C PRO A 94 2.05 2.95 26.16
N VAL A 95 3.06 2.50 25.41
CA VAL A 95 3.20 1.10 24.97
C VAL A 95 4.44 0.51 25.64
N TYR A 96 4.23 -0.62 26.34
CA TYR A 96 5.27 -1.30 27.10
C TYR A 96 5.71 -2.60 26.43
N ARG A 97 7.00 -2.92 26.48
CA ARG A 97 7.60 -4.15 25.93
C ARG A 97 8.59 -4.77 26.91
N LYS A 98 8.73 -6.09 26.89
CA LYS A 98 9.76 -6.81 27.66
C LYS A 98 11.15 -6.25 27.35
N ALA A 99 11.94 -5.97 28.39
CA ALA A 99 13.28 -5.45 28.26
C ALA A 99 14.12 -6.35 27.34
N LYS A 100 14.61 -5.81 26.21
CA LYS A 100 15.67 -6.47 25.46
C LYS A 100 16.99 -6.13 26.13
N VAL A 101 17.65 -7.12 26.73
CA VAL A 101 19.01 -6.99 27.27
C VAL A 101 19.92 -6.55 26.12
N LYS A 102 20.32 -5.27 26.13
CA LYS A 102 21.35 -4.77 25.21
C LYS A 102 22.70 -5.31 25.74
N PRO A 103 23.52 -5.98 24.93
CA PRO A 103 24.90 -6.25 25.34
C PRO A 103 25.62 -4.91 25.45
N THR A 104 25.91 -4.50 26.68
CA THR A 104 26.68 -3.29 26.97
C THR A 104 28.07 -3.43 26.36
N GLU A 105 28.45 -2.45 25.53
CA GLU A 105 29.79 -2.29 24.99
C GLU A 105 30.80 -2.29 26.14
N ILE A 106 31.73 -3.23 26.10
CA ILE A 106 32.85 -3.31 27.04
C ILE A 106 33.69 -2.05 26.82
N ALA A 107 33.64 -1.15 27.80
CA ALA A 107 34.52 -0.01 27.88
C ALA A 107 35.98 -0.47 27.76
N MET A 108 36.69 0.09 26.77
CA MET A 108 38.13 -0.03 26.65
C MET A 108 38.77 0.58 27.91
N LEU A 109 39.27 -0.27 28.80
CA LEU A 109 40.25 0.10 29.81
C LEU A 109 41.58 -0.55 29.44
N SER A 110 42.49 0.29 28.97
CA SER A 110 43.88 -0.04 28.72
C SER A 110 44.60 -0.34 30.03
N LYS A 111 45.12 -1.56 30.18
CA LYS A 111 46.27 -1.79 31.05
C LYS A 111 47.13 -2.96 30.58
N ALA A 112 48.34 -2.58 30.15
CA ALA A 112 49.61 -3.28 30.16
C ALA A 112 49.70 -4.75 29.69
N ILE A 113 50.54 -4.91 28.67
CA ILE A 113 51.11 -6.14 28.10
C ILE A 113 51.91 -6.92 29.15
N LYS A 114 51.72 -8.24 29.21
CA LYS A 114 52.81 -9.25 29.36
C LYS A 114 52.42 -10.58 28.68
N ASP A 115 53.03 -10.79 27.52
CA ASP A 115 53.70 -12.00 27.03
C ASP A 115 53.07 -13.40 27.20
N THR A 116 52.68 -13.93 26.03
CA THR A 116 53.01 -15.25 25.48
C THR A 116 52.53 -16.52 26.23
N VAL A 117 51.58 -17.25 25.62
CA VAL A 117 51.80 -18.60 25.05
C VAL A 117 50.59 -19.00 24.19
N SER A 118 50.91 -19.51 22.99
CA SER A 118 50.02 -20.03 21.96
C SER A 118 49.30 -21.31 22.40
N THR A 119 47.98 -21.35 22.23
CA THR A 119 47.27 -22.62 21.96
C THR A 119 46.26 -22.36 20.86
N SER A 120 46.63 -22.83 19.67
CA SER A 120 45.77 -22.92 18.49
C SER A 120 44.57 -23.82 18.80
N ILE A 121 43.37 -23.23 18.79
CA ILE A 121 42.11 -23.96 18.76
C ILE A 121 41.46 -23.59 17.42
N ALA A 122 41.39 -24.55 16.51
CA ALA A 122 40.73 -24.34 15.21
C ALA A 122 39.25 -24.00 15.45
N PRO A 123 38.69 -22.98 14.76
CA PRO A 123 37.30 -22.58 14.96
C PRO A 123 36.37 -23.68 14.45
N VAL A 124 35.62 -24.30 15.36
CA VAL A 124 34.44 -25.09 15.01
C VAL A 124 33.45 -24.12 14.34
N LYS A 125 33.16 -24.34 13.05
CA LYS A 125 32.12 -23.62 12.33
C LYS A 125 30.75 -24.01 12.90
N VAL A 126 30.36 -23.39 14.00
CA VAL A 126 28.96 -23.41 14.44
C VAL A 126 28.20 -22.53 13.47
N ALA A 127 27.46 -23.16 12.55
CA ALA A 127 26.52 -22.46 11.69
C ALA A 127 25.41 -21.88 12.57
N MET A 128 25.55 -20.61 12.96
CA MET A 128 24.41 -19.83 13.44
C MET A 128 23.44 -19.68 12.27
N ILE A 129 22.41 -20.53 12.24
CA ILE A 129 21.24 -20.30 11.40
C ILE A 129 20.54 -19.06 11.97
N ALA A 130 20.84 -17.89 11.42
CA ALA A 130 20.15 -16.66 11.75
C ALA A 130 18.64 -16.86 11.52
N PRO A 131 17.76 -16.52 12.49
CA PRO A 131 16.33 -16.70 12.31
C PRO A 131 15.86 -15.87 11.11
N ALA A 132 15.35 -16.56 10.08
CA ALA A 132 14.87 -15.94 8.85
C ALA A 132 13.85 -14.85 9.19
N GLN A 133 14.19 -13.59 8.90
CA GLN A 133 13.28 -12.47 9.11
C GLN A 133 12.06 -12.65 8.20
N LYS A 134 10.88 -12.85 8.81
CA LYS A 134 9.61 -12.94 8.08
C LYS A 134 9.38 -11.63 7.33
N ALA A 135 9.17 -11.71 6.01
CA ALA A 135 8.92 -10.54 5.17
C ALA A 135 7.67 -9.80 5.67
N LYS A 136 7.81 -8.50 5.98
CA LYS A 136 6.72 -7.63 6.49
C LYS A 136 5.76 -7.16 5.38
N TYR A 137 6.00 -7.56 4.14
CA TYR A 137 5.23 -7.15 2.97
C TYR A 137 4.86 -8.37 2.13
N LEU A 138 3.66 -8.31 1.55
CA LEU A 138 3.20 -9.26 0.55
C LEU A 138 3.38 -8.63 -0.83
N THR A 139 4.23 -9.21 -1.66
CA THR A 139 4.38 -8.77 -3.05
C THR A 139 3.25 -9.36 -3.89
N VAL A 140 2.33 -8.51 -4.33
CA VAL A 140 1.23 -8.91 -5.21
C VAL A 140 1.65 -8.66 -6.66
N ASN A 141 1.70 -9.74 -7.46
CA ASN A 141 1.93 -9.63 -8.90
C ASN A 141 0.60 -9.31 -9.62
N ARG A 142 0.42 -8.04 -10.00
CA ARG A 142 -0.80 -7.56 -10.67
C ARG A 142 -1.01 -8.19 -12.04
N THR A 143 0.06 -8.38 -12.82
CA THR A 143 -0.01 -8.98 -14.17
C THR A 143 -0.58 -10.38 -14.10
N LYS A 144 -0.08 -11.20 -13.17
CA LYS A 144 -0.59 -12.57 -12.95
C LYS A 144 -2.08 -12.59 -12.64
N THR A 145 -2.55 -11.67 -11.80
CA THR A 145 -3.98 -11.55 -11.50
C THR A 145 -4.78 -11.18 -12.74
N TYR A 146 -4.31 -10.24 -13.57
CA TYR A 146 -4.99 -9.87 -14.82
C TYR A 146 -5.06 -11.02 -15.82
N MET A 147 -3.97 -11.79 -15.98
CA MET A 147 -3.99 -12.99 -16.83
C MET A 147 -5.08 -13.97 -16.40
N GLN A 148 -5.18 -14.27 -15.10
CA GLN A 148 -6.22 -15.17 -14.59
C GLN A 148 -7.65 -14.66 -14.84
N VAL A 149 -7.84 -13.34 -14.89
CA VAL A 149 -9.14 -12.72 -15.16
C VAL A 149 -9.46 -12.77 -16.66
N ILE A 150 -8.47 -12.52 -17.52
CA ILE A 150 -8.58 -12.65 -18.98
C ILE A 150 -8.86 -14.11 -19.37
N ASP A 151 -8.17 -15.07 -18.76
CA ASP A 151 -8.37 -16.51 -19.00
C ASP A 151 -9.79 -16.98 -18.63
N LYS A 152 -10.45 -16.28 -17.70
CA LYS A 152 -11.87 -16.51 -17.35
C LYS A 152 -12.85 -15.85 -18.32
N GLY A 153 -12.36 -15.14 -19.34
CA GLY A 153 -13.17 -14.44 -20.34
C GLY A 153 -13.52 -13.00 -19.97
N TYR A 154 -13.07 -12.49 -18.82
CA TYR A 154 -13.30 -11.10 -18.41
C TYR A 154 -12.16 -10.20 -18.89
N ALA A 155 -12.05 -10.06 -20.21
CA ALA A 155 -11.04 -9.19 -20.80
C ALA A 155 -11.51 -7.73 -20.85
N SER A 156 -10.58 -6.80 -20.63
CA SER A 156 -10.75 -5.37 -20.86
C SER A 156 -9.54 -4.85 -21.61
N ALA A 157 -9.72 -3.84 -22.45
CA ALA A 157 -8.63 -3.24 -23.22
C ALA A 157 -7.46 -2.78 -22.34
N ASP A 158 -7.72 -2.22 -21.14
CA ASP A 158 -6.66 -1.80 -20.21
C ASP A 158 -5.90 -2.98 -19.60
N MET A 159 -6.59 -4.08 -19.30
CA MET A 159 -5.95 -5.29 -18.79
C MET A 159 -5.06 -5.94 -19.85
N LEU A 160 -5.57 -6.05 -21.09
CA LEU A 160 -4.81 -6.59 -22.22
C LEU A 160 -3.57 -5.76 -22.53
N LYS A 161 -3.68 -4.42 -22.49
CA LYS A 161 -2.52 -3.51 -22.63
C LYS A 161 -1.43 -3.82 -21.60
N LYS A 162 -1.79 -3.89 -20.32
CA LYS A 162 -0.83 -4.11 -19.22
C LYS A 162 -0.18 -5.49 -19.29
N VAL A 163 -0.96 -6.52 -19.61
CA VAL A 163 -0.45 -7.89 -19.74
C VAL A 163 0.45 -8.03 -20.96
N ALA A 164 0.03 -7.52 -22.11
CA ALA A 164 0.83 -7.57 -23.34
C ALA A 164 2.15 -6.79 -23.20
N ASP A 165 2.10 -5.58 -22.63
CA ASP A 165 3.30 -4.77 -22.38
C ASP A 165 4.27 -5.49 -21.44
N GLN A 166 3.78 -6.12 -20.37
CA GLN A 166 4.64 -6.89 -19.48
C GLN A 166 5.37 -8.02 -20.23
N HIS A 167 4.64 -8.85 -20.98
CA HIS A 167 5.26 -9.93 -21.76
C HIS A 167 6.22 -9.42 -22.83
N TYR A 168 5.91 -8.28 -23.46
CA TYR A 168 6.79 -7.64 -24.43
C TYR A 168 8.13 -7.22 -23.78
N PHE A 169 8.08 -6.58 -22.62
CA PHE A 169 9.28 -6.15 -21.91
C PHE A 169 10.05 -7.32 -21.27
N ASP A 170 9.37 -8.41 -20.92
CA ASP A 170 9.98 -9.63 -20.40
C ASP A 170 10.65 -10.47 -21.51
N GLY A 171 10.47 -10.11 -22.79
CA GLY A 171 11.04 -10.84 -23.94
C GLY A 171 10.17 -12.01 -24.43
N GLU A 172 9.00 -12.22 -23.83
CA GLU A 172 8.07 -13.29 -24.18
C GLU A 172 7.18 -12.89 -25.37
N MET A 173 7.79 -12.81 -26.55
CA MET A 173 7.13 -12.27 -27.75
C MET A 173 5.91 -13.07 -28.18
N THR A 174 5.94 -14.40 -28.04
CA THR A 174 4.82 -15.29 -28.38
C THR A 174 3.56 -14.95 -27.59
N ALA A 175 3.69 -14.73 -26.28
CA ALA A 175 2.60 -14.32 -25.41
C ALA A 175 2.18 -12.88 -25.70
N ALA A 176 3.14 -11.96 -25.87
CA ALA A 176 2.86 -10.57 -26.20
C ALA A 176 2.02 -10.45 -27.48
N ALA A 177 2.41 -11.14 -28.56
CA ALA A 177 1.68 -11.13 -29.82
C ALA A 177 0.24 -11.64 -29.65
N LYS A 178 0.02 -12.69 -28.85
CA LYS A 178 -1.33 -13.20 -28.56
C LYS A 178 -2.21 -12.15 -27.89
N TYR A 179 -1.72 -11.49 -26.85
CA TYR A 179 -2.51 -10.50 -26.12
C TYR A 179 -2.68 -9.19 -26.91
N TYR A 180 -1.69 -8.78 -27.70
CA TYR A 180 -1.83 -7.65 -28.61
C TYR A 180 -2.86 -7.93 -29.72
N ALA A 181 -2.90 -9.14 -30.26
CA ALA A 181 -3.95 -9.50 -31.22
C ALA A 181 -5.34 -9.34 -30.61
N GLN A 182 -5.55 -9.87 -29.40
CA GLN A 182 -6.82 -9.70 -28.66
C GLN A 182 -7.15 -8.23 -28.36
N LEU A 183 -6.13 -7.43 -28.04
CA LEU A 183 -6.32 -6.01 -27.78
C LEU A 183 -6.81 -5.27 -29.03
N LEU A 184 -6.22 -5.56 -30.19
CA LEU A 184 -6.58 -4.93 -31.46
C LEU A 184 -7.96 -5.38 -31.97
N GLU A 185 -8.35 -6.63 -31.69
CA GLU A 185 -9.70 -7.12 -31.96
C GLU A 185 -10.75 -6.39 -31.11
N MET A 186 -10.46 -6.15 -29.82
CA MET A 186 -11.39 -5.49 -28.91
C MET A 186 -11.45 -3.98 -29.10
N SER A 187 -10.33 -3.35 -29.43
CA SER A 187 -10.18 -1.90 -29.48
C SER A 187 -9.30 -1.47 -30.67
N PRO A 188 -9.84 -1.45 -31.89
CA PRO A 188 -9.10 -1.03 -33.10
C PRO A 188 -8.71 0.46 -33.09
N ASP A 189 -9.24 1.26 -32.18
CA ASP A 189 -8.82 2.66 -31.99
C ASP A 189 -7.68 2.83 -30.99
N SER A 190 -6.97 1.76 -30.64
CA SER A 190 -5.81 1.84 -29.75
C SER A 190 -4.70 2.75 -30.31
N GLU A 191 -3.82 3.20 -29.42
CA GLU A 191 -2.66 4.02 -29.75
C GLU A 191 -1.76 3.32 -30.78
N ALA A 192 -1.15 4.12 -31.67
CA ALA A 192 -0.27 3.62 -32.72
C ALA A 192 0.90 2.78 -32.15
N SER A 193 1.41 3.13 -30.96
CA SER A 193 2.49 2.39 -30.30
C SER A 193 2.20 0.91 -30.09
N TYR A 194 0.94 0.51 -29.90
CA TYR A 194 0.56 -0.90 -29.72
C TYR A 194 0.64 -1.69 -31.02
N TYR A 195 0.36 -1.07 -32.18
CA TYR A 195 0.55 -1.69 -33.49
C TYR A 195 2.03 -1.95 -33.77
N TYR A 196 2.88 -0.98 -33.43
CA TYR A 196 4.33 -1.14 -33.58
C TYR A 196 4.87 -2.30 -32.73
N ARG A 197 4.52 -2.34 -31.43
CA ARG A 197 4.94 -3.43 -30.54
C ARG A 197 4.42 -4.79 -31.01
N TYR A 198 3.17 -4.85 -31.48
CA TYR A 198 2.59 -6.06 -32.05
C TYR A 198 3.35 -6.54 -33.28
N ALA A 199 3.62 -5.65 -34.24
CA ALA A 199 4.40 -5.97 -35.43
C ALA A 199 5.82 -6.46 -35.07
N GLN A 200 6.46 -5.82 -34.09
CA GLN A 200 7.77 -6.25 -33.61
C GLN A 200 7.71 -7.65 -32.98
N SER A 201 6.75 -7.93 -32.11
CA SER A 201 6.57 -9.28 -31.54
C SER A 201 6.32 -10.33 -32.63
N LEU A 202 5.49 -10.03 -33.64
CA LEU A 202 5.24 -10.94 -34.76
C LEU A 202 6.52 -11.23 -35.58
N LYS A 203 7.35 -10.21 -35.79
CA LYS A 203 8.64 -10.35 -36.48
C LYS A 203 9.57 -11.29 -35.73
N GLU A 204 9.64 -11.17 -34.40
CA GLU A 204 10.48 -12.03 -33.56
C GLU A 204 9.98 -13.49 -33.51
N ILE A 205 8.67 -13.72 -33.66
CA ILE A 205 8.07 -15.06 -33.77
C ILE A 205 8.28 -15.67 -35.17
N GLY A 206 8.74 -14.90 -36.16
CA GLY A 206 8.92 -15.34 -37.54
C GLY A 206 7.68 -15.19 -38.42
N GLN A 207 6.61 -14.53 -37.94
CA GLN A 207 5.43 -14.18 -38.75
C GLN A 207 5.66 -12.84 -39.48
N THR A 208 6.66 -12.82 -40.36
CA THR A 208 7.14 -11.60 -41.03
C THR A 208 6.10 -10.97 -41.95
N GLU A 209 5.30 -11.76 -42.65
CA GLU A 209 4.24 -11.26 -43.55
C GLU A 209 3.22 -10.42 -42.78
N LYS A 210 2.63 -10.98 -41.71
CA LYS A 210 1.70 -10.27 -40.83
C LYS A 210 2.36 -9.07 -40.14
N ALA A 211 3.62 -9.22 -39.72
CA ALA A 211 4.35 -8.12 -39.11
C ALA A 211 4.43 -6.91 -40.06
N ASN A 212 4.71 -7.14 -41.35
CA ASN A 212 4.77 -6.08 -42.35
C ASN A 212 3.40 -5.44 -42.57
N GLU A 213 2.32 -6.23 -42.66
CA GLU A 213 0.95 -5.70 -42.78
C GLU A 213 0.58 -4.77 -41.61
N ILE A 214 0.84 -5.21 -40.38
CA ILE A 214 0.57 -4.41 -39.17
C ILE A 214 1.46 -3.17 -39.12
N MET A 215 2.70 -3.25 -39.62
CA MET A 215 3.61 -2.10 -39.69
C MET A 215 3.07 -1.02 -40.63
N VAL A 216 2.50 -1.39 -41.78
CA VAL A 216 1.85 -0.44 -42.69
C VAL A 216 0.66 0.25 -42.01
N VAL A 217 -0.15 -0.50 -41.24
CA VAL A 217 -1.24 0.08 -40.45
C VAL A 217 -0.71 1.07 -39.42
N PHE A 218 0.39 0.74 -38.75
CA PHE A 218 1.06 1.64 -37.81
C PHE A 218 1.49 2.96 -38.48
N GLU A 219 2.16 2.89 -39.63
CA GLU A 219 2.64 4.06 -40.36
C GLU A 219 1.49 4.99 -40.74
N ASN A 220 0.39 4.43 -41.27
CA ASN A 220 -0.80 5.19 -41.63
C ASN A 220 -1.43 5.91 -40.42
N LYS A 221 -1.55 5.20 -39.29
CA LYS A 221 -2.12 5.76 -38.05
C LYS A 221 -1.20 6.81 -37.43
N ASN A 222 0.11 6.62 -37.53
CA ASN A 222 1.11 7.56 -37.03
C ASN A 222 1.14 8.86 -37.84
N MET A 223 1.03 8.77 -39.17
CA MET A 223 0.94 9.93 -40.07
C MET A 223 -0.33 10.75 -39.78
N SER A 224 -1.49 10.10 -39.62
CA SER A 224 -2.73 10.77 -39.23
C SER A 224 -2.61 11.48 -37.88
N ASN A 225 -1.96 10.87 -36.89
CA ASN A 225 -1.72 11.49 -35.58
C ASN A 225 -0.79 12.71 -35.63
N LYS A 226 0.18 12.76 -36.57
CA LYS A 226 1.02 13.95 -36.76
C LYS A 226 0.21 15.10 -37.33
N ILE A 227 -0.59 14.83 -38.36
CA ILE A 227 -1.45 15.84 -39.01
C ILE A 227 -2.49 16.40 -38.05
N ALA A 228 -3.04 15.59 -37.15
CA ALA A 228 -4.05 16.02 -36.18
C ALA A 228 -3.50 16.86 -35.01
N LYS A 229 -2.16 16.99 -34.88
CA LYS A 229 -1.50 17.74 -33.80
C LYS A 229 -0.88 19.05 -34.25
N GLU A 230 -0.85 19.31 -35.56
CA GLU A 230 -0.47 20.60 -36.16
C GLU A 230 -1.72 21.48 -36.36
#